data_AF-A0A699VQ86-F1
#
_entry.id   AF-A0A699VQ86-F1
#
_cell.length_a   1.000
_cell.length_b   1.000
_cell.length_c   1.000
_cell.angle_alpha   90.00
_cell.angle_beta   90.00
_cell.angle_gamma   90.00
#
_symmetry.space_group_name_H-M   'P 1'
#
loop_
_entity.id
_entity.type
_entity.pdbx_description
1 polymer ?
#
loop_
_entity_poly.entity_id
_entity_poly.type
_entity_poly.pdbx_seq_one_letter_code
_entity_poly.pdbx_strand_id
1 'polypeptide(L)'
;GNLGLIKAAKRFDETRGFKFISYAVWWIRQSILQALAEQSRIVRLPLNRVGSLNKISKSFSELEQKFEREPSPEEIAEVLELTTSEVVDTLKISGRHVSVDAPFVQGEENRLLDVLENEDEETPDSGLMNDSLRKEVQRALSTLTKREADVITLYFGLNGEAALTLEEI
;
A
#
# COMPACT_ATOMS: atom_id res chain seq x y z
N GLY A 1 -24.14 -14.50 0.49
CA GLY A 1 -25.59 -14.76 0.62
C GLY A 1 -25.88 -16.00 1.47
N ASN A 2 -25.67 -17.20 0.92
CA ASN A 2 -26.02 -18.47 1.55
C ASN A 2 -25.47 -18.66 2.97
N LEU A 3 -24.22 -18.25 3.22
CA LEU A 3 -23.62 -18.28 4.56
C LEU A 3 -24.43 -17.47 5.59
N GLY A 4 -24.99 -16.34 5.18
CA GLY A 4 -25.85 -15.50 6.03
C GLY A 4 -27.19 -16.16 6.32
N LEU A 5 -27.78 -16.83 5.33
CA LEU A 5 -29.01 -17.62 5.52
C LEU A 5 -28.79 -18.78 6.50
N ILE A 6 -27.68 -19.51 6.38
CA ILE A 6 -27.32 -20.59 7.31
C ILE A 6 -27.14 -20.05 8.74
N LYS A 7 -26.48 -18.89 8.91
CA LYS A 7 -26.36 -18.22 10.21
C LYS A 7 -27.72 -17.82 10.78
N ALA A 8 -28.62 -17.32 9.95
CA ALA A 8 -29.97 -16.98 10.36
C ALA A 8 -30.75 -18.22 10.84
N ALA A 9 -30.69 -19.32 10.08
CA ALA A 9 -31.37 -20.57 10.44
C ALA A 9 -30.86 -21.14 11.78
N LYS A 10 -29.56 -21.06 12.06
CA LYS A 10 -28.97 -21.54 13.32
C LYS A 10 -29.32 -20.70 14.55
N ARG A 11 -29.63 -19.41 14.37
CA ARG A 11 -29.84 -18.45 15.47
C ARG A 11 -31.28 -17.97 15.62
N PHE A 12 -32.17 -18.44 14.73
CA PHE A 12 -33.57 -18.09 14.79
C PHE A 12 -34.24 -18.82 15.97
N ASP A 13 -35.15 -18.10 16.62
CA ASP A 13 -35.95 -18.58 17.75
C ASP A 13 -37.41 -18.22 17.45
N GLU A 14 -38.21 -19.23 17.16
CA GLU A 14 -39.62 -19.07 16.78
C GLU A 14 -40.51 -18.56 17.93
N THR A 15 -40.09 -18.73 19.18
CA THR A 15 -40.88 -18.33 20.36
C THR A 15 -40.98 -16.81 20.52
N ARG A 16 -40.13 -16.06 19.82
CA ARG A 16 -40.07 -14.59 19.85
C ARG A 16 -41.12 -13.90 18.97
N GLY A 17 -41.92 -14.65 18.20
CA GLY A 17 -43.09 -14.11 17.49
C GLY A 17 -42.80 -13.33 16.20
N PHE A 18 -41.57 -13.37 15.67
CA PHE A 18 -41.21 -12.74 14.40
C PHE A 18 -41.07 -13.77 13.27
N LYS A 19 -41.45 -13.40 12.04
CA LYS A 19 -41.29 -14.27 10.86
C LYS A 19 -39.81 -14.49 10.54
N PHE A 20 -39.43 -15.73 10.23
CA PHE A 20 -38.06 -16.09 9.85
C PHE A 20 -37.49 -15.20 8.73
N ILE A 21 -38.30 -14.87 7.71
CA ILE A 21 -37.88 -14.04 6.57
C ILE A 21 -37.35 -12.69 7.05
N SER A 22 -38.06 -12.03 7.97
CA SER A 22 -37.68 -10.72 8.50
C SER A 22 -36.33 -10.77 9.23
N TYR A 23 -36.06 -11.86 9.96
CA TYR A 23 -34.79 -12.09 10.64
C TYR A 23 -33.65 -12.44 9.66
N ALA A 24 -33.93 -13.31 8.68
CA ALA A 24 -32.95 -13.80 7.72
C ALA A 24 -32.42 -12.71 6.80
N VAL A 25 -33.28 -11.77 6.36
CA VAL A 25 -32.88 -10.66 5.47
C VAL A 25 -31.70 -9.86 6.06
N TRP A 26 -31.73 -9.58 7.37
CA TRP A 26 -30.64 -8.86 8.04
C TRP A 26 -29.31 -9.63 7.97
N TRP A 27 -29.32 -10.93 8.30
CA TRP A 27 -28.12 -11.77 8.27
C TRP A 27 -27.57 -12.00 6.86
N ILE A 28 -28.45 -12.13 5.88
CA ILE A 28 -28.07 -12.25 4.46
C ILE A 28 -27.38 -10.96 4.01
N ARG A 29 -28.00 -9.79 4.27
CA ARG A 29 -27.44 -8.48 3.92
C ARG A 29 -26.10 -8.25 4.61
N GLN A 30 -26.02 -8.50 5.91
CA GLN A 30 -24.78 -8.34 6.67
C GLN A 30 -23.66 -9.22 6.12
N SER A 31 -23.95 -10.48 5.80
CA SER A 31 -22.94 -11.39 5.26
C SER A 31 -22.47 -11.00 3.86
N ILE A 32 -23.35 -10.44 3.03
CA ILE A 32 -22.97 -9.91 1.71
C ILE A 32 -22.10 -8.66 1.87
N LEU A 33 -22.52 -7.69 2.69
CA LEU A 33 -21.76 -6.47 2.93
C LEU A 33 -20.38 -6.77 3.55
N GLN A 34 -20.31 -7.72 4.48
CA GLN A 34 -19.04 -8.15 5.06
C GLN A 34 -18.13 -8.77 3.99
N ALA A 35 -18.65 -9.68 3.15
CA ALA A 35 -17.86 -10.29 2.09
C ALA A 35 -17.35 -9.24 1.08
N LEU A 36 -18.20 -8.27 0.70
CA LEU A 36 -17.80 -7.17 -0.16
C LEU A 36 -16.71 -6.30 0.49
N ALA A 37 -16.85 -5.94 1.76
CA ALA A 37 -15.85 -5.14 2.46
C ALA A 37 -14.50 -5.87 2.59
N GLU A 38 -14.52 -7.19 2.73
CA GLU A 38 -13.33 -8.00 2.96
C GLU A 38 -12.62 -8.49 1.68
N GLN A 39 -13.35 -8.69 0.58
CA GLN A 39 -12.86 -9.38 -0.63
C GLN A 39 -12.89 -8.53 -1.90
N SER A 40 -13.54 -7.36 -1.90
CA SER A 40 -13.69 -6.56 -3.14
C SER A 40 -12.41 -5.84 -3.58
N ARG A 41 -11.43 -5.69 -2.68
CA ARG A 41 -10.19 -4.95 -2.95
C ARG A 41 -9.01 -5.92 -2.97
N ILE A 42 -8.06 -5.68 -3.88
CA ILE A 42 -6.80 -6.43 -3.97
C ILE A 42 -6.02 -6.27 -2.65
N VAL A 43 -5.92 -5.04 -2.14
CA VAL A 43 -5.40 -4.75 -0.81
C VAL A 43 -6.56 -4.64 0.17
N ARG A 44 -6.60 -5.57 1.13
CA ARG A 44 -7.65 -5.63 2.16
C ARG A 44 -7.55 -4.42 3.09
N LEU A 45 -8.68 -3.76 3.33
CA LEU A 45 -8.81 -2.68 4.30
C LEU A 45 -9.58 -3.14 5.55
N PRO A 46 -9.19 -2.68 6.74
CA PRO A 46 -9.99 -2.86 7.95
C PRO A 46 -11.41 -2.29 7.83
N LEU A 47 -12.40 -2.93 8.49
CA LEU A 47 -13.82 -2.55 8.38
C LEU A 47 -14.10 -1.10 8.82
N ASN A 48 -13.40 -0.60 9.84
CA ASN A 48 -13.52 0.79 10.28
C ASN A 48 -13.10 1.77 9.18
N ARG A 49 -12.00 1.48 8.46
CA ARG A 49 -11.53 2.30 7.34
C ARG A 49 -12.49 2.27 6.15
N VAL A 50 -13.05 1.11 5.82
CA VAL A 50 -14.10 1.00 4.79
C VAL A 50 -15.35 1.79 5.17
N GLY A 51 -15.75 1.75 6.44
CA GLY A 51 -16.85 2.53 6.98
C GLY A 51 -16.62 4.03 6.86
N SER A 52 -15.44 4.52 7.26
CA SER A 52 -15.06 5.93 7.12
C SER A 52 -15.05 6.38 5.65
N LEU A 53 -14.51 5.55 4.75
CA LEU A 53 -14.51 5.83 3.31
C LEU A 53 -15.94 5.98 2.77
N ASN A 54 -16.85 5.07 3.12
CA ASN A 54 -18.25 5.17 2.69
C ASN A 54 -18.95 6.43 3.23
N LYS A 55 -18.65 6.84 4.46
CA LYS A 55 -19.18 8.10 5.03
C LYS A 55 -18.64 9.31 4.28
N ILE A 56 -17.33 9.36 4.06
CA ILE A 56 -16.65 10.42 3.30
C ILE A 56 -17.22 10.49 1.87
N SER A 57 -17.34 9.36 1.17
CA SER A 57 -17.90 9.32 -0.18
C SER A 57 -19.35 9.78 -0.23
N LYS A 58 -20.16 9.47 0.78
CA LYS A 58 -21.54 9.94 0.87
C LYS A 58 -21.59 11.46 1.08
N SER A 59 -20.84 11.98 2.05
CA SER A 59 -20.76 13.42 2.31
C SER A 59 -20.17 14.19 1.14
N PHE A 60 -19.20 13.60 0.43
CA PHE A 60 -18.65 14.16 -0.80
C PHE A 60 -19.75 14.38 -1.83
N SER A 61 -20.53 13.34 -2.17
CA SER A 61 -21.63 13.48 -3.15
C SER A 61 -22.74 14.43 -2.70
N GLU A 62 -23.07 14.47 -1.40
CA GLU A 62 -24.06 15.40 -0.85
C GLU A 62 -23.59 16.87 -0.95
N LEU A 63 -22.32 17.15 -0.65
CA LEU A 63 -21.74 18.49 -0.74
C LEU A 63 -21.51 18.90 -2.19
N GLU A 64 -21.06 17.98 -3.04
CA GLU A 64 -20.89 18.20 -4.47
C GLU A 64 -22.20 18.63 -5.13
N GLN A 65 -23.29 17.91 -4.82
CA GLN A 65 -24.62 18.28 -5.31
C GLN A 65 -25.09 19.63 -4.76
N LYS A 66 -24.79 19.94 -3.50
CA LYS A 66 -25.23 21.18 -2.84
C LYS A 66 -24.49 22.42 -3.33
N PHE A 67 -23.19 22.30 -3.59
CA PHE A 67 -22.33 23.42 -3.97
C PHE A 67 -22.08 23.50 -5.48
N GLU A 68 -22.51 22.51 -6.25
CA GLU A 68 -22.30 22.40 -7.70
C GLU A 68 -20.80 22.43 -8.07
N ARG A 69 -19.95 21.96 -7.16
CA ARG A 69 -18.49 21.84 -7.32
C ARG A 69 -17.95 20.75 -6.42
N GLU A 70 -16.72 20.29 -6.70
CA GLU A 70 -16.03 19.38 -5.79
C GLU A 70 -15.82 20.04 -4.40
N PRO A 71 -16.20 19.35 -3.31
CA PRO A 71 -15.99 19.84 -1.95
C PRO A 71 -14.53 19.70 -1.52
N SER A 72 -14.06 20.62 -0.68
CA SER A 72 -12.71 20.56 -0.12
C SER A 72 -12.64 19.51 1.01
N PRO A 73 -11.44 18.94 1.29
CA PRO A 73 -11.25 18.03 2.42
C PRO A 73 -11.66 18.64 3.78
N GLU A 74 -11.48 19.94 3.95
CA GLU A 74 -11.88 20.70 5.15
C GLU A 74 -13.40 20.75 5.31
N GLU A 75 -14.15 20.99 4.23
CA GLU A 75 -15.62 21.03 4.24
C GLU A 75 -16.19 19.66 4.64
N ILE A 76 -15.58 18.58 4.13
CA ILE A 76 -15.97 17.20 4.48
C ILE A 76 -15.62 16.90 5.95
N ALA A 77 -14.45 17.34 6.40
CA ALA A 77 -13.99 17.17 7.77
C ALA A 77 -14.91 17.85 8.78
N GLU A 78 -15.37 19.07 8.47
CA GLU A 78 -16.32 19.82 9.29
C GLU A 78 -17.67 19.10 9.41
N VAL A 79 -18.21 18.59 8.29
CA VAL A 79 -19.50 17.88 8.27
C VAL A 79 -19.43 16.54 9.01
N LEU A 80 -18.30 15.85 8.95
CA LEU A 80 -18.12 14.54 9.56
C LEU A 80 -17.49 14.57 10.96
N GLU A 81 -17.18 15.75 11.49
CA GLU A 81 -16.45 15.97 12.75
C GLU A 81 -15.14 15.17 12.81
N LEU A 82 -14.41 15.14 11.69
CA LEU A 82 -13.11 14.48 11.56
C LEU A 82 -12.00 15.51 11.41
N THR A 83 -10.75 15.09 11.57
CA THR A 83 -9.62 15.95 11.21
C THR A 83 -9.42 15.97 9.69
N THR A 84 -8.98 17.10 9.14
CA THR A 84 -8.67 17.22 7.70
C THR A 84 -7.62 16.19 7.27
N SER A 85 -6.63 15.90 8.13
CA SER A 85 -5.61 14.88 7.87
C SER A 85 -6.23 13.50 7.65
N GLU A 86 -7.19 13.10 8.51
CA GLU A 86 -7.85 11.80 8.38
C GLU A 86 -8.67 11.69 7.09
N VAL A 87 -9.30 12.77 6.65
CA VAL A 87 -10.04 12.82 5.39
C VAL A 87 -9.07 12.65 4.21
N VAL A 88 -7.97 13.40 4.19
CA VAL A 88 -6.95 13.32 3.14
C VAL A 88 -6.33 11.92 3.08
N ASP A 89 -5.97 11.34 4.22
CA ASP A 89 -5.37 10.00 4.27
C ASP A 89 -6.37 8.93 3.82
N THR A 90 -7.64 9.06 4.18
CA THR A 90 -8.68 8.12 3.75
C THR A 90 -8.96 8.24 2.25
N LEU A 91 -8.93 9.45 1.69
CA LEU A 91 -9.09 9.68 0.25
C LEU A 91 -7.91 9.10 -0.54
N LYS A 92 -6.67 9.22 -0.06
CA LYS A 92 -5.49 8.59 -0.68
C LYS A 92 -5.63 7.07 -0.78
N ILE A 93 -6.15 6.44 0.27
CA ILE A 93 -6.38 4.98 0.32
C ILE A 93 -7.58 4.56 -0.56
N SER A 94 -8.46 5.49 -0.91
CA SER A 94 -9.67 5.19 -1.68
C SER A 94 -9.37 4.69 -3.10
N GLY A 95 -8.25 5.12 -3.68
CA GLY A 95 -7.80 4.80 -5.03
C GLY A 95 -7.99 3.31 -5.37
N ARG A 96 -8.64 3.04 -6.49
CA ARG A 96 -8.72 1.68 -7.03
C ARG A 96 -7.41 1.36 -7.75
N HIS A 97 -6.95 0.14 -7.55
CA HIS A 97 -5.82 -0.40 -8.29
C HIS A 97 -6.12 -0.36 -9.78
N VAL A 98 -5.15 0.11 -10.56
CA VAL A 98 -5.20 0.13 -12.02
C VAL A 98 -4.55 -1.15 -12.53
N SER A 99 -5.09 -1.72 -13.61
CA SER A 99 -4.47 -2.88 -14.25
C SER A 99 -3.17 -2.46 -14.93
N VAL A 100 -2.09 -3.20 -14.67
CA VAL A 100 -0.79 -2.98 -15.32
C VAL A 100 -0.84 -3.31 -16.82
N ASP A 101 -1.79 -4.18 -17.21
CA ASP A 101 -2.07 -4.53 -18.60
C ASP A 101 -3.06 -3.58 -19.30
N ALA A 102 -3.60 -2.57 -18.60
CA ALA A 102 -4.52 -1.64 -19.24
C ALA A 102 -3.76 -0.79 -20.28
N PRO A 103 -4.28 -0.66 -21.51
CA PRO A 103 -3.71 0.26 -22.49
C PRO A 103 -3.96 1.70 -22.06
N PHE A 104 -3.03 2.60 -22.39
CA PHE A 104 -3.21 4.04 -22.09
C PHE A 104 -4.36 4.67 -22.89
N VAL A 105 -4.49 4.29 -24.16
CA VAL A 105 -5.53 4.75 -25.09
C VAL A 105 -6.16 3.55 -25.79
N GLN A 106 -7.47 3.59 -26.01
CA GLN A 106 -8.17 2.52 -26.73
C GLN A 106 -7.64 2.40 -28.17
N GLY A 107 -7.11 1.23 -28.50
CA GLY A 107 -6.55 0.94 -29.83
C GLY A 107 -5.02 1.00 -29.90
N GLU A 108 -4.35 1.41 -28.82
CA GLU A 108 -2.89 1.30 -28.69
C GLU A 108 -2.49 -0.02 -28.01
N GLU A 109 -1.32 -0.54 -28.38
CA GLU A 109 -0.76 -1.75 -27.76
C GLU A 109 0.05 -1.45 -26.49
N ASN A 110 0.46 -0.20 -26.29
CA ASN A 110 1.31 0.22 -25.16
C ASN A 110 0.53 0.15 -23.83
N ARG A 111 1.11 -0.55 -22.86
CA ARG A 111 0.57 -0.78 -21.52
C ARG A 111 1.43 -0.11 -20.46
N LEU A 112 0.89 -0.04 -19.25
CA LEU A 112 1.66 0.42 -18.09
C LEU A 112 2.95 -0.40 -17.90
N LEU A 113 2.89 -1.71 -18.12
CA LEU A 113 4.04 -2.61 -17.99
C LEU A 113 5.21 -2.24 -18.90
N ASP A 114 4.93 -1.68 -20.07
CA ASP A 114 5.96 -1.37 -21.08
C ASP A 114 6.75 -0.10 -20.73
N VAL A 115 6.26 0.68 -19.76
CA VAL A 115 6.84 1.98 -19.36
C VAL A 115 7.43 1.94 -17.96
N LEU A 116 7.00 0.99 -17.11
CA LEU A 116 7.51 0.87 -15.76
C LEU A 116 8.98 0.45 -15.76
N GLU A 117 9.83 1.33 -15.24
CA GLU A 117 11.25 1.07 -15.05
C GLU A 117 11.47 0.06 -13.91
N ASN A 118 12.46 -0.80 -14.06
CA ASN A 118 12.86 -1.74 -13.04
C ASN A 118 13.95 -1.11 -12.14
N GLU A 119 13.54 -0.56 -11.00
CA GLU A 119 14.47 0.08 -10.04
C GLU A 119 15.40 -0.93 -9.34
N ASP A 120 15.07 -2.22 -9.35
CA ASP A 120 15.90 -3.27 -8.75
C ASP A 120 17.07 -3.69 -9.65
N GLU A 121 17.10 -3.23 -10.91
CA GLU A 121 18.14 -3.59 -11.87
C GLU A 121 19.30 -2.59 -11.80
N GLU A 122 20.49 -3.11 -11.48
CA GLU A 122 21.71 -2.31 -11.49
C GLU A 122 22.01 -1.82 -12.91
N THR A 123 22.22 -0.50 -13.06
CA THR A 123 22.61 0.06 -14.36
C THR A 123 23.96 -0.49 -14.79
N PRO A 124 24.22 -0.69 -16.10
CA PRO A 124 25.50 -1.22 -16.58
C PRO A 124 26.70 -0.36 -16.14
N ASP A 125 26.49 0.95 -15.95
CA ASP A 125 27.51 1.87 -15.48
C ASP A 125 27.84 1.69 -13.99
N SER A 126 26.88 1.26 -13.16
CA SER A 126 27.07 1.13 -11.71
C SER A 126 28.16 0.11 -11.36
N GLY A 127 28.21 -1.03 -12.06
CA GLY A 127 29.28 -2.02 -11.93
C GLY A 127 30.65 -1.47 -12.32
N LEU A 128 30.73 -0.72 -13.42
CA LEU A 128 31.97 -0.06 -13.87
C LEU A 128 32.44 1.00 -12.88
N MET A 129 31.52 1.75 -12.29
CA MET A 129 31.81 2.77 -11.28
C MET A 129 32.39 2.14 -10.01
N ASN A 130 31.81 1.03 -9.55
CA ASN A 130 32.32 0.25 -8.43
C ASN A 130 33.72 -0.34 -8.72
N ASP A 131 33.94 -0.90 -9.91
CA ASP A 131 35.25 -1.41 -10.32
C ASP A 131 36.31 -0.30 -10.41
N SER A 132 35.93 0.86 -10.95
CA SER A 132 36.79 2.03 -11.02
C SER A 132 37.17 2.53 -9.63
N LEU A 133 36.17 2.66 -8.74
CA LEU A 133 36.37 3.05 -7.34
C LEU A 133 37.31 2.07 -6.62
N ARG A 134 37.11 0.76 -6.82
CA ARG A 134 37.97 -0.28 -6.22
C ARG A 134 39.43 -0.14 -6.66
N LYS A 135 39.67 0.14 -7.96
CA LYS A 135 41.03 0.37 -8.49
C LYS A 135 41.65 1.65 -7.94
N GLU A 136 40.89 2.73 -7.78
CA GLU A 136 41.39 3.97 -7.20
C GLU A 136 41.73 3.82 -5.73
N VAL A 137 40.87 3.17 -4.95
CA VAL A 137 41.12 2.83 -3.54
C VAL A 137 42.39 1.97 -3.42
N GLN A 138 42.55 0.95 -4.26
CA GLN A 138 43.76 0.12 -4.25
C GLN A 138 45.02 0.91 -4.61
N ARG A 139 44.93 1.86 -5.55
CA ARG A 139 46.05 2.76 -5.90
C ARG A 139 46.38 3.71 -4.73
N ALA A 140 45.38 4.25 -4.04
CA ALA A 140 45.59 5.09 -2.86
C ALA A 140 46.22 4.30 -1.70
N LEU A 141 45.78 3.06 -1.44
CA LEU A 141 46.38 2.18 -0.44
C LEU A 141 47.84 1.86 -0.76
N SER A 142 48.22 1.77 -2.05
CA SER A 142 49.60 1.48 -2.46
C SER A 142 50.60 2.59 -2.16
N THR A 143 50.15 3.81 -1.83
CA THR A 143 51.04 4.92 -1.42
C THR A 143 51.37 4.91 0.08
N LEU A 144 50.61 4.14 0.87
CA LEU A 144 50.81 3.98 2.30
C LEU A 144 51.87 2.92 2.61
N THR A 145 52.37 2.91 3.84
CA THR A 145 53.19 1.78 4.30
C THR A 145 52.36 0.51 4.38
N LYS A 146 53.00 -0.66 4.25
CA LYS A 146 52.31 -1.96 4.29
C LYS A 146 51.41 -2.11 5.53
N ARG A 147 51.89 -1.66 6.70
CA ARG A 147 51.13 -1.68 7.95
C ARG A 147 49.91 -0.78 7.93
N GLU A 148 50.02 0.44 7.42
CA GLU A 148 48.89 1.38 7.34
C GLU A 148 47.83 0.91 6.34
N ALA A 149 48.26 0.36 5.19
CA ALA A 149 47.36 -0.21 4.21
C ALA A 149 46.60 -1.43 4.74
N ASP A 150 47.28 -2.33 5.46
CA ASP A 150 46.66 -3.52 6.07
C ASP A 150 45.63 -3.11 7.13
N VAL A 151 45.95 -2.16 8.00
CA VAL A 151 45.02 -1.65 9.03
C VAL A 151 43.77 -1.03 8.41
N ILE A 152 43.91 -0.21 7.37
CA ILE A 152 42.75 0.41 6.69
C ILE A 152 41.91 -0.64 5.96
N THR A 153 42.55 -1.63 5.33
CA THR A 153 41.86 -2.71 4.62
C THR A 153 40.99 -3.52 5.57
N LEU A 154 41.56 -3.93 6.71
CA LEU A 154 40.87 -4.73 7.73
C LEU A 154 39.78 -3.93 8.46
N TYR A 155 40.04 -2.66 8.78
CA TYR A 155 39.07 -1.81 9.48
C TYR A 155 37.80 -1.56 8.67
N PHE A 156 37.93 -1.36 7.35
CA PHE A 156 36.80 -1.08 6.46
C PHE A 156 36.28 -2.32 5.72
N GLY A 157 36.90 -3.49 5.89
CA GLY A 157 36.51 -4.72 5.17
C GLY A 157 36.74 -4.62 3.66
N LEU A 158 37.77 -3.88 3.23
CA LEU A 158 38.10 -3.75 1.81
C LEU A 158 38.55 -5.13 1.27
N ASN A 159 38.14 -5.47 0.05
CA ASN A 159 38.35 -6.78 -0.60
C ASN A 159 37.41 -7.94 -0.18
N GLY A 160 36.30 -7.64 0.47
CA GLY A 160 35.26 -8.65 0.77
C GLY A 160 35.49 -9.40 2.08
N GLU A 161 36.38 -8.90 2.93
CA GLU A 161 36.49 -9.32 4.32
C GLU A 161 35.52 -8.52 5.19
N ALA A 162 35.15 -9.07 6.35
CA ALA A 162 34.34 -8.32 7.31
C ALA A 162 35.16 -7.18 7.93
N ALA A 163 34.53 -6.04 8.17
CA ALA A 163 35.14 -4.93 8.89
C ALA A 163 35.49 -5.36 10.33
N LEU A 164 36.74 -5.16 10.72
CA LEU A 164 37.27 -5.47 12.06
C LEU A 164 37.37 -4.21 12.92
N THR A 165 37.18 -4.36 14.22
CA THR A 165 37.40 -3.27 15.18
C THR A 165 38.90 -3.07 15.44
N LEU A 166 39.31 -1.89 15.93
CA LEU A 166 40.72 -1.60 16.25
C LEU A 166 41.34 -2.54 17.30
N GLU A 167 40.51 -3.23 18.10
CA GLU A 167 40.97 -4.24 19.07
C GLU A 167 41.22 -5.61 18.41
N GLU A 168 40.65 -5.85 17.23
CA GLU A 168 40.72 -7.12 16.48
C GLU A 168 41.76 -7.08 15.34
N ILE A 169 42.29 -5.90 15.00
CA ILE A 169 43.31 -5.64 13.95
C ILE A 169 44.73 -5.75 14.52
#